data_AF-A0AAW1R3R0-F1
#
_entry.id   AF-A0AAW1R3R0-F1
#
_cell.length_a   1.000
_cell.length_b   1.000
_cell.length_c   1.000
_cell.angle_alpha   90.00
_cell.angle_beta   90.00
_cell.angle_gamma   90.00
#
_symmetry.space_group_name_H-M   'P 1'
#
loop_
_entity.id
_entity.type
_entity.pdbx_description
1 polymer ?
#
loop_
_entity_poly.entity_id
_entity_poly.type
_entity_poly.pdbx_seq_one_letter_code
_entity_poly.pdbx_strand_id
1 'polypeptide(L)'
;MAWVAAGSSSGGTLKASAYRLTTGKVTTPTSRPVKDPKRTKWDLVLSSGFLSFASHAGFLRAVQEANLEVGGIMGTSAGALAGSLYCAGLSAEQVANELSRVPPRDLLVPCKQPWQGIFSLERVVDRLRELLPPTFEDLNQEFAVGVVSRRGQHLLINSGPLPEAVAASAAIPFIFGPVAIPGRMQGPFQDGGVADRVGLDIWTSYRRLHGSATADPPALVHLIARSSPFSGTELLQVGAEVVVVRAPKKTPIHYIFSSLAITKLTDGQIVH
;
A
#
# COMPACT_ATOMS: atom_id res chain seq x y z
N MET A 1 -25.31 -11.48 40.65
CA MET A 1 -24.84 -11.91 41.98
C MET A 1 -23.32 -12.09 41.92
N ALA A 2 -22.57 -11.04 42.25
CA ALA A 2 -21.21 -11.10 42.83
C ALA A 2 -20.75 -9.65 43.06
N TRP A 3 -20.51 -9.32 44.33
CA TRP A 3 -19.98 -8.04 44.81
C TRP A 3 -18.48 -8.17 45.03
N VAL A 4 -17.71 -7.15 44.68
CA VAL A 4 -16.44 -6.80 45.34
C VAL A 4 -16.41 -5.28 45.53
N ALA A 5 -16.54 -4.83 46.78
CA ALA A 5 -16.14 -3.52 47.31
C ALA A 5 -14.63 -3.55 47.67
N ALA A 6 -13.89 -2.47 47.91
CA ALA A 6 -13.97 -1.02 47.72
C ALA A 6 -12.53 -0.50 47.92
N GLY A 7 -12.18 0.63 47.30
CA GLY A 7 -10.93 1.35 47.57
C GLY A 7 -11.08 2.81 47.16
N SER A 8 -11.24 3.69 48.15
CA SER A 8 -11.43 5.13 48.03
C SER A 8 -10.13 5.88 47.74
N SER A 9 -10.15 6.86 46.83
CA SER A 9 -9.87 8.28 47.17
C SER A 9 -9.90 9.21 45.95
N SER A 10 -10.59 10.34 46.18
CA SER A 10 -10.41 11.69 45.62
C SER A 10 -10.45 11.94 44.10
N GLY A 11 -11.51 12.65 43.71
CA GLY A 11 -11.38 13.93 42.99
C GLY A 11 -11.47 13.86 41.46
N GLY A 12 -12.59 14.34 40.91
CA GLY A 12 -12.69 14.68 39.48
C GLY A 12 -14.06 14.37 38.88
N THR A 13 -14.98 15.33 39.00
CA THR A 13 -16.32 15.25 38.42
C THR A 13 -16.25 15.36 36.90
N LEU A 14 -16.38 14.24 36.18
CA LEU A 14 -16.71 14.24 34.76
C LEU A 14 -18.02 13.47 34.56
N LYS A 15 -19.04 14.18 34.07
CA LYS A 15 -20.36 13.63 33.74
C LYS A 15 -20.23 12.61 32.61
N ALA A 16 -20.29 11.32 32.94
CA ALA A 16 -20.48 10.26 31.95
C ALA A 16 -21.95 10.24 31.52
N SER A 17 -22.23 10.67 30.29
CA SER A 17 -23.51 10.40 29.63
C SER A 17 -23.47 8.97 29.10
N ALA A 18 -24.28 8.09 29.70
CA ALA A 18 -24.40 6.70 29.29
C ALA A 18 -25.20 6.61 27.97
N TYR A 19 -24.52 6.26 26.87
CA TYR A 19 -25.19 5.90 25.63
C TYR A 19 -25.62 4.43 25.68
N ARG A 20 -26.92 4.20 25.49
CA ARG A 20 -27.56 2.89 25.44
C ARG A 20 -27.21 2.23 24.09
N LEU A 21 -26.38 1.19 24.10
CA LEU A 21 -26.11 0.34 22.93
C LEU A 21 -27.35 -0.50 22.64
N THR A 22 -28.10 -0.14 21.59
CA THR A 22 -29.12 -1.00 21.00
C THR A 22 -28.43 -2.01 20.08
N THR A 23 -28.52 -3.30 20.42
CA THR A 23 -28.07 -4.42 19.60
C THR A 23 -29.00 -4.60 18.39
N GLY A 24 -28.77 -3.81 17.35
CA GLY A 24 -29.35 -4.07 16.02
C GLY A 24 -28.57 -5.19 15.33
N LYS A 25 -29.27 -6.22 14.84
CA LYS A 25 -28.71 -7.24 13.95
C LYS A 25 -28.06 -6.54 12.74
N VAL A 26 -26.75 -6.70 12.57
CA VAL A 26 -26.07 -6.32 11.34
C VAL A 26 -26.47 -7.33 10.27
N THR A 27 -27.48 -6.99 9.47
CA THR A 27 -27.73 -7.66 8.20
C THR A 27 -26.75 -7.10 7.17
N THR A 28 -25.90 -7.96 6.63
CA THR A 28 -24.97 -7.69 5.53
C THR A 28 -25.70 -6.99 4.37
N PRO A 29 -25.25 -5.82 3.87
CA PRO A 29 -25.81 -5.27 2.65
C PRO A 29 -25.25 -6.06 1.46
N THR A 30 -26.00 -7.06 1.01
CA THR A 30 -25.86 -7.69 -0.30
C THR A 30 -26.58 -6.82 -1.32
N SER A 31 -25.94 -5.74 -1.76
CA SER A 31 -26.37 -5.03 -2.96
C SER A 31 -25.14 -4.54 -3.71
N ARG A 32 -24.93 -5.10 -4.90
CA ARG A 32 -23.96 -4.63 -5.90
C ARG A 32 -24.13 -3.11 -6.06
N PRO A 33 -23.08 -2.28 -5.93
CA PRO A 33 -23.24 -0.85 -6.11
C PRO A 33 -23.61 -0.55 -7.56
N VAL A 34 -24.70 0.18 -7.73
CA VAL A 34 -25.11 0.78 -9.00
C VAL A 34 -24.03 1.81 -9.37
N LYS A 35 -23.46 1.71 -10.58
CA LYS A 35 -22.50 2.67 -11.13
C LYS A 35 -23.18 4.04 -11.27
N ASP A 36 -22.89 4.98 -10.37
CA ASP A 36 -23.24 6.39 -10.51
C ASP A 36 -22.12 7.10 -11.31
N PRO A 37 -22.39 7.61 -12.52
CA PRO A 37 -21.38 8.22 -13.39
C PRO A 37 -20.85 9.59 -12.92
N LYS A 38 -21.23 10.08 -11.73
CA LYS A 38 -20.81 11.39 -11.19
C LYS A 38 -19.82 11.35 -10.02
N ARG A 39 -19.42 10.18 -9.53
CA ARG A 39 -18.39 10.10 -8.50
C ARG A 39 -17.00 10.09 -9.12
N THR A 40 -16.23 11.13 -8.82
CA THR A 40 -14.81 11.19 -9.16
C THR A 40 -14.08 10.01 -8.52
N LYS A 41 -13.44 9.18 -9.34
CA LYS A 41 -12.62 8.07 -8.87
C LYS A 41 -11.23 8.56 -8.52
N TRP A 42 -10.74 8.19 -7.35
CA TRP A 42 -9.40 8.50 -6.89
C TRP A 42 -8.48 7.33 -7.18
N ASP A 43 -7.33 7.61 -7.78
CA ASP A 43 -6.26 6.63 -7.84
C ASP A 43 -5.49 6.63 -6.52
N LEU A 44 -5.07 5.46 -6.07
CA LEU A 44 -4.24 5.34 -4.87
C LEU A 44 -2.80 5.03 -5.27
N VAL A 45 -1.85 5.79 -4.75
CA VAL A 45 -0.42 5.55 -4.99
C VAL A 45 0.25 5.26 -3.64
N LEU A 46 0.72 4.03 -3.47
CA LEU A 46 1.30 3.52 -2.23
C LEU A 46 2.82 3.49 -2.35
N SER A 47 3.47 4.48 -1.72
CA SER A 47 4.93 4.63 -1.76
C SER A 47 5.70 3.46 -1.11
N SER A 48 7.00 3.40 -1.36
CA SER A 48 7.88 2.43 -0.69
C SER A 48 8.15 2.79 0.78
N GLY A 49 8.02 1.79 1.66
CA GLY A 49 7.94 1.99 3.12
C GLY A 49 8.85 1.14 4.00
N PHE A 50 9.77 0.35 3.43
CA PHE A 50 10.49 -0.71 4.16
C PHE A 50 9.53 -1.51 5.06
N LEU A 51 9.80 -1.63 6.36
CA LEU A 51 8.98 -2.41 7.31
C LEU A 51 7.66 -1.73 7.75
N SER A 52 7.35 -0.53 7.26
CA SER A 52 6.14 0.21 7.66
C SER A 52 4.87 -0.20 6.88
N PHE A 53 4.74 -1.49 6.55
CA PHE A 53 3.60 -2.05 5.82
C PHE A 53 2.24 -1.72 6.46
N ALA A 54 2.23 -1.71 7.80
CA ALA A 54 1.03 -1.48 8.59
C ALA A 54 0.47 -0.06 8.41
N SER A 55 1.30 0.92 8.04
CA SER A 55 0.85 2.27 7.71
C SER A 55 0.01 2.28 6.42
N HIS A 56 0.38 1.48 5.40
CA HIS A 56 -0.44 1.36 4.20
C HIS A 56 -1.79 0.72 4.49
N ALA A 57 -1.84 -0.28 5.35
CA ALA A 57 -3.09 -0.88 5.80
C ALA A 57 -4.00 0.16 6.48
N GLY A 58 -3.46 0.99 7.38
CA GLY A 58 -4.21 2.08 8.00
C GLY A 58 -4.77 3.09 7.00
N PHE A 59 -3.95 3.48 6.02
CA PHE A 59 -4.39 4.35 4.93
C PHE A 59 -5.52 3.71 4.10
N LEU A 60 -5.38 2.45 3.71
CA LEU A 60 -6.41 1.72 2.96
C LEU A 60 -7.71 1.60 3.74
N ARG A 61 -7.63 1.39 5.06
CA ARG A 61 -8.81 1.43 5.94
C ARG A 61 -9.47 2.79 5.92
N ALA A 62 -8.71 3.88 6.05
CA ALA A 62 -9.26 5.23 6.02
C ALA A 62 -9.96 5.52 4.67
N VAL A 63 -9.40 5.04 3.56
CA VAL A 63 -10.03 5.13 2.23
C VAL A 63 -11.35 4.35 2.18
N GLN A 64 -11.40 3.14 2.76
CA GLN A 64 -12.62 2.33 2.87
C GLN A 64 -13.68 3.01 3.75
N GLU A 65 -13.31 3.51 4.93
CA GLU A 65 -14.20 4.18 5.87
C GLU A 65 -14.76 5.50 5.31
N ALA A 66 -13.95 6.22 4.51
CA ALA A 66 -14.38 7.41 3.78
C ALA A 66 -15.28 7.09 2.56
N ASN A 67 -15.47 5.81 2.22
CA ASN A 67 -16.27 5.34 1.09
C ASN A 67 -15.90 6.01 -0.24
N LEU A 68 -14.58 6.17 -0.45
CA LEU A 68 -14.02 6.73 -1.68
C LEU A 68 -14.07 5.70 -2.79
N GLU A 69 -14.45 6.14 -4.00
CA GLU A 69 -14.36 5.28 -5.18
C GLU A 69 -12.94 5.23 -5.70
N VAL A 70 -12.39 4.02 -5.83
CA VAL A 70 -11.01 3.81 -6.27
C VAL A 70 -10.98 3.53 -7.78
N GLY A 71 -10.19 4.32 -8.51
CA GLY A 71 -9.97 4.17 -9.96
C GLY A 71 -8.95 3.08 -10.28
N GLY A 72 -7.88 3.03 -9.51
CA GLY A 72 -6.82 2.03 -9.58
C GLY A 72 -5.81 2.26 -8.48
N ILE A 73 -4.95 1.27 -8.28
CA ILE A 73 -3.97 1.28 -7.21
C ILE A 73 -2.60 1.00 -7.80
N MET A 74 -1.61 1.83 -7.45
CA MET A 74 -0.22 1.59 -7.75
C MET A 74 0.54 1.41 -6.44
N GLY A 75 1.42 0.41 -6.39
CA GLY A 75 2.29 0.19 -5.24
C GLY A 75 3.75 0.01 -5.61
N THR A 76 4.63 0.50 -4.74
CA THR A 76 6.08 0.26 -4.83
C THR A 76 6.57 -0.38 -3.54
N SER A 77 7.28 -1.50 -3.61
CA SER A 77 7.87 -2.19 -2.45
C SER A 77 6.81 -2.54 -1.39
N ALA A 78 6.91 -1.98 -0.19
CA ALA A 78 5.89 -2.13 0.86
C ALA A 78 4.47 -1.75 0.42
N GLY A 79 4.33 -0.74 -0.44
CA GLY A 79 3.06 -0.36 -1.03
C GLY A 79 2.53 -1.42 -2.02
N ALA A 80 3.41 -2.10 -2.75
CA ALA A 80 3.01 -3.19 -3.65
C ALA A 80 2.50 -4.41 -2.86
N LEU A 81 3.14 -4.74 -1.74
CA LEU A 81 2.70 -5.82 -0.85
C LEU A 81 1.32 -5.53 -0.22
N ALA A 82 1.14 -4.33 0.34
CA ALA A 82 -0.15 -3.95 0.92
C ALA A 82 -1.25 -3.79 -0.14
N GLY A 83 -0.92 -3.14 -1.27
CA GLY A 83 -1.86 -2.88 -2.36
C GLY A 83 -2.33 -4.16 -3.06
N SER A 84 -1.43 -5.13 -3.30
CA SER A 84 -1.80 -6.40 -3.96
C SER A 84 -2.77 -7.22 -3.11
N LEU A 85 -2.50 -7.37 -1.82
CA LEU A 85 -3.39 -8.07 -0.89
C LEU A 85 -4.76 -7.39 -0.80
N TYR A 86 -4.76 -6.06 -0.75
CA TYR A 86 -6.00 -5.28 -0.77
C TYR A 86 -6.80 -5.48 -2.06
N CYS A 87 -6.15 -5.42 -3.23
CA CYS A 87 -6.78 -5.64 -4.53
C CYS A 87 -7.28 -7.10 -4.70
N ALA A 88 -6.64 -8.06 -4.02
CA ALA A 88 -7.08 -9.44 -3.94
C ALA A 88 -8.34 -9.63 -3.06
N GLY A 89 -8.83 -8.56 -2.41
CA GLY A 89 -10.08 -8.54 -1.65
C GLY A 89 -9.90 -8.68 -0.14
N LEU A 90 -8.67 -8.65 0.38
CA LEU A 90 -8.44 -8.65 1.83
C LEU A 90 -8.83 -7.29 2.42
N SER A 91 -9.46 -7.31 3.60
CA SER A 91 -9.69 -6.10 4.37
C SER A 91 -8.37 -5.48 4.82
N ALA A 92 -8.36 -4.18 5.09
CA ALA A 92 -7.16 -3.51 5.62
C ALA A 92 -6.60 -4.18 6.88
N GLU A 93 -7.47 -4.74 7.74
CA GLU A 93 -7.06 -5.48 8.94
C GLU A 93 -6.41 -6.82 8.58
N GLN A 94 -6.95 -7.55 7.61
CA GLN A 94 -6.34 -8.78 7.10
C GLN A 94 -4.98 -8.50 6.45
N VAL A 95 -4.86 -7.41 5.68
CA VAL A 95 -3.59 -6.96 5.10
C VAL A 95 -2.55 -6.71 6.21
N ALA A 96 -2.91 -5.94 7.24
CA ALA A 96 -2.02 -5.67 8.37
C ALA A 96 -1.59 -6.96 9.09
N ASN A 97 -2.53 -7.88 9.31
CA ASN A 97 -2.29 -9.14 9.99
C ASN A 97 -1.35 -10.04 9.17
N GLU A 98 -1.61 -10.24 7.89
CA GLU A 98 -0.77 -11.11 7.03
C GLU A 98 0.64 -10.56 6.86
N LEU A 99 0.80 -9.24 6.67
CA LEU A 99 2.13 -8.63 6.54
C LEU A 99 2.92 -8.59 7.87
N SER A 100 2.24 -8.69 9.01
CA SER A 100 2.86 -8.71 10.34
C SER A 100 3.01 -10.13 10.90
N ARG A 101 2.43 -11.14 10.24
CA ARG A 101 2.32 -12.51 10.74
C ARG A 101 3.66 -13.22 10.87
N VAL A 102 4.49 -13.07 9.84
CA VAL A 102 5.82 -13.70 9.79
C VAL A 102 6.85 -12.60 9.97
N PRO A 103 7.72 -12.68 11.00
CA PRO A 103 8.73 -11.67 11.18
C PRO A 103 9.68 -11.68 9.97
N PRO A 104 10.13 -10.51 9.49
CA PRO A 104 10.94 -10.41 8.27
C PRO A 104 12.10 -11.39 8.23
N ARG A 105 12.80 -11.57 9.37
CA ARG A 105 13.94 -12.49 9.53
C ARG A 105 13.66 -13.94 9.14
N ASP A 106 12.42 -14.43 9.26
CA ASP A 106 12.07 -15.83 9.00
C ASP A 106 11.78 -16.05 7.50
N LEU A 107 11.52 -14.97 6.76
CA LEU A 107 11.36 -14.94 5.30
C LEU A 107 12.70 -14.77 4.58
N LEU A 108 13.75 -14.34 5.29
CA LEU A 108 15.10 -14.17 4.75
C LEU A 108 15.81 -15.53 4.62
N VAL A 109 15.96 -16.03 3.40
CA VAL A 109 16.77 -17.24 3.13
C VAL A 109 18.13 -16.80 2.57
N PRO A 110 19.27 -17.21 3.16
CA PRO A 110 20.59 -16.89 2.61
C PRO A 110 20.67 -17.31 1.14
N CYS A 111 21.05 -16.38 0.27
CA CYS A 111 21.17 -16.66 -1.15
C CYS A 111 22.34 -17.63 -1.39
N LYS A 112 22.13 -18.64 -2.25
CA LYS A 112 23.19 -19.57 -2.66
C LYS A 112 24.31 -18.88 -3.46
N GLN A 113 24.05 -17.69 -4.00
CA GLN A 113 24.94 -16.88 -4.83
C GLN A 113 25.01 -15.45 -4.27
N PRO A 114 25.86 -15.18 -3.26
CA PRO A 114 25.84 -13.95 -2.50
C PRO A 114 26.17 -12.69 -3.31
N TRP A 115 26.84 -12.84 -4.47
CA TRP A 115 27.15 -11.72 -5.37
C TRP A 115 25.91 -11.14 -6.07
N GLN A 116 24.76 -11.83 -6.06
CA GLN A 116 23.50 -11.31 -6.60
C GLN A 116 22.56 -10.71 -5.53
N GLY A 117 22.88 -10.91 -4.25
CA GLY A 117 22.08 -10.48 -3.10
C GLY A 117 22.32 -11.38 -1.90
N ILE A 118 22.11 -10.87 -0.68
CA ILE A 118 22.39 -11.62 0.55
C ILE A 118 21.26 -12.63 0.84
N PHE A 119 20.02 -12.29 0.46
CA PHE A 119 18.83 -13.10 0.71
C PHE A 119 17.99 -13.37 -0.56
N SER A 120 17.37 -14.54 -0.65
CA SER A 120 16.38 -14.89 -1.69
C SER A 120 14.96 -14.56 -1.24
N LEU A 121 14.12 -14.12 -2.19
CA LEU A 121 12.69 -13.85 -1.99
C LEU A 121 11.80 -15.05 -2.35
N GLU A 122 12.35 -16.25 -2.60
CA GLU A 122 11.57 -17.45 -2.94
C GLU A 122 10.44 -17.71 -1.93
N ARG A 123 10.71 -17.65 -0.63
CA ARG A 123 9.67 -17.85 0.41
C ARG A 123 8.60 -16.75 0.41
N VAL A 124 8.98 -15.53 0.02
CA VAL A 124 8.01 -14.43 -0.10
C VAL A 124 7.12 -14.69 -1.31
N VAL A 125 7.68 -15.11 -2.44
CA VAL A 125 6.91 -15.49 -3.64
C VAL A 125 5.95 -16.64 -3.32
N ASP A 126 6.41 -17.68 -2.65
CA ASP A 126 5.56 -18.83 -2.29
C ASP A 126 4.41 -18.41 -1.37
N ARG A 127 4.69 -17.56 -0.37
CA ARG A 127 3.63 -17.02 0.48
C ARG A 127 2.66 -16.13 -0.29
N LEU A 128 3.15 -15.35 -1.26
CA LEU A 128 2.30 -14.52 -2.11
C LEU A 128 1.43 -15.38 -3.03
N ARG A 129 1.92 -16.52 -3.54
CA ARG A 129 1.12 -17.47 -4.32
C ARG A 129 -0.02 -18.11 -3.52
N GLU A 130 0.13 -18.23 -2.21
CA GLU A 130 -0.94 -18.71 -1.32
C GLU A 130 -2.01 -17.64 -1.06
N LEU A 131 -1.64 -16.35 -1.11
CA LEU A 131 -2.50 -15.24 -0.70
C LEU A 131 -3.11 -14.46 -1.87
N LEU A 132 -2.45 -14.46 -3.03
CA LEU A 132 -2.81 -13.67 -4.21
C LEU A 132 -3.31 -14.58 -5.33
N PRO A 133 -4.18 -14.06 -6.21
CA PRO A 133 -4.47 -14.74 -7.46
C PRO A 133 -3.20 -14.85 -8.34
N PRO A 134 -3.18 -15.77 -9.31
CA PRO A 134 -2.00 -16.01 -10.12
C PRO A 134 -1.64 -14.80 -11.00
N THR A 135 -2.63 -14.03 -11.46
CA THR A 135 -2.41 -12.93 -12.39
C THR A 135 -3.08 -11.62 -11.97
N PHE A 136 -2.62 -10.50 -12.54
CA PHE A 136 -3.22 -9.18 -12.29
C PHE A 136 -4.66 -9.10 -12.81
N GLU A 137 -4.95 -9.84 -13.88
CA GLU A 137 -6.22 -9.88 -14.57
C GLU A 137 -7.34 -10.49 -13.70
N ASP A 138 -6.98 -11.25 -12.68
CA ASP A 138 -7.88 -11.87 -11.71
C ASP A 138 -8.21 -10.94 -10.52
N LEU A 139 -7.64 -9.73 -10.46
CA LEU A 139 -7.88 -8.78 -9.38
C LEU A 139 -9.21 -8.03 -9.57
N ASN A 140 -9.85 -7.67 -8.44
CA ASN A 140 -11.11 -6.93 -8.45
C ASN A 140 -10.94 -5.44 -8.78
N GLN A 141 -9.73 -4.92 -8.60
CA GLN A 141 -9.36 -3.52 -8.82
C GLN A 141 -8.14 -3.47 -9.73
N GLU A 142 -8.11 -2.49 -10.63
CA GLU A 142 -6.91 -2.23 -11.43
C GLU A 142 -5.72 -1.97 -10.50
N PHE A 143 -4.66 -2.76 -10.69
CA PHE A 143 -3.48 -2.73 -9.85
C PHE A 143 -2.21 -2.75 -10.69
N ALA A 144 -1.21 -2.01 -10.24
CA ALA A 144 0.11 -2.00 -10.84
C ALA A 144 1.23 -1.91 -9.81
N VAL A 145 2.40 -2.43 -10.17
CA VAL A 145 3.59 -2.37 -9.34
C VAL A 145 4.73 -1.64 -10.04
N GLY A 146 5.48 -0.84 -9.28
CA GLY A 146 6.72 -0.20 -9.75
C GLY A 146 7.92 -1.12 -9.57
N VAL A 147 8.72 -1.30 -10.63
CA VAL A 147 9.96 -2.12 -10.61
C VAL A 147 11.08 -1.44 -11.41
N VAL A 148 12.31 -1.84 -11.16
CA VAL A 148 13.47 -1.47 -11.99
C VAL A 148 13.93 -2.69 -12.80
N SER A 149 14.14 -2.50 -14.12
CA SER A 149 14.63 -3.55 -15.03
C SER A 149 16.13 -3.79 -14.89
N ARG A 150 16.65 -4.86 -15.50
CA ARG A 150 18.10 -5.14 -15.54
C ARG A 150 18.92 -4.00 -16.16
N ARG A 151 18.29 -3.15 -16.98
CA ARG A 151 18.92 -1.98 -17.63
C ARG A 151 18.79 -0.69 -16.81
N GLY A 152 18.27 -0.76 -15.58
CA GLY A 152 18.04 0.42 -14.74
C GLY A 152 16.82 1.25 -15.13
N GLN A 153 15.91 0.71 -15.96
CA GLN A 153 14.71 1.42 -16.37
C GLN A 153 13.61 1.24 -15.33
N HIS A 154 12.99 2.34 -14.87
CA HIS A 154 11.79 2.28 -14.03
C HIS A 154 10.59 1.90 -14.90
N LEU A 155 9.94 0.79 -14.55
CA LEU A 155 8.84 0.21 -15.30
C LEU A 155 7.65 -0.06 -14.39
N LEU A 156 6.47 0.05 -14.97
CA LEU A 156 5.21 -0.32 -14.34
C LEU A 156 4.76 -1.67 -14.90
N ILE A 157 4.37 -2.58 -14.01
CA ILE A 157 3.84 -3.89 -14.35
C ILE A 157 2.41 -3.99 -13.81
N ASN A 158 1.47 -4.28 -14.70
CA ASN A 158 0.03 -4.36 -14.42
C ASN A 158 -0.64 -5.61 -15.05
N SER A 159 0.17 -6.59 -15.48
CA SER A 159 -0.30 -7.76 -16.23
C SER A 159 0.66 -8.93 -16.08
N GLY A 160 0.12 -10.15 -16.10
CA GLY A 160 0.87 -11.40 -16.00
C GLY A 160 1.05 -11.89 -14.55
N PRO A 161 2.13 -12.64 -14.24
CA PRO A 161 2.31 -13.28 -12.93
C PRO A 161 2.41 -12.26 -11.78
N LEU A 162 1.36 -12.20 -10.96
CA LEU A 162 1.20 -11.20 -9.91
C LEU A 162 2.16 -11.42 -8.72
N PRO A 163 2.29 -12.63 -8.15
CA PRO A 163 3.19 -12.87 -7.01
C PRO A 163 4.64 -12.50 -7.32
N GLU A 164 5.15 -12.85 -8.51
CA GLU A 164 6.50 -12.56 -8.96
C GLU A 164 6.71 -11.06 -9.17
N ALA A 165 5.71 -10.35 -9.72
CA ALA A 165 5.79 -8.91 -9.91
C ALA A 165 5.79 -8.14 -8.58
N VAL A 166 4.97 -8.56 -7.63
CA VAL A 166 4.94 -7.97 -6.28
C VAL A 166 6.26 -8.24 -5.55
N ALA A 167 6.78 -9.46 -5.62
CA ALA A 167 8.08 -9.81 -5.03
C ALA A 167 9.23 -9.03 -5.68
N ALA A 168 9.23 -8.88 -7.01
CA ALA A 168 10.19 -8.05 -7.73
C ALA A 168 10.18 -6.60 -7.26
N SER A 169 8.99 -6.03 -7.04
CA SER A 169 8.83 -4.66 -6.52
C SER A 169 9.38 -4.50 -5.09
N ALA A 170 9.50 -5.58 -4.32
CA ALA A 170 10.09 -5.59 -2.97
C ALA A 170 11.55 -6.08 -2.94
N ALA A 171 12.17 -6.37 -4.09
CA ALA A 171 13.53 -6.89 -4.21
C ALA A 171 14.58 -5.77 -4.07
N ILE A 172 14.79 -5.30 -2.84
CA ILE A 172 15.76 -4.24 -2.52
C ILE A 172 17.17 -4.67 -2.94
N PRO A 173 17.85 -3.92 -3.83
CA PRO A 173 19.21 -4.25 -4.25
C PRO A 173 20.18 -4.42 -3.08
N PHE A 174 21.18 -5.28 -3.25
CA PHE A 174 22.18 -5.68 -2.24
C PHE A 174 21.63 -6.49 -1.07
N ILE A 175 20.37 -6.31 -0.67
CA ILE A 175 19.71 -7.13 0.35
C ILE A 175 19.13 -8.40 -0.29
N PHE A 176 18.37 -8.24 -1.36
CA PHE A 176 17.67 -9.29 -2.06
C PHE A 176 18.18 -9.50 -3.47
N GLY A 177 18.19 -10.76 -3.91
CA GLY A 177 18.41 -11.10 -5.31
C GLY A 177 17.32 -10.51 -6.23
N PRO A 178 17.68 -10.09 -7.45
CA PRO A 178 16.69 -9.61 -8.41
C PRO A 178 15.76 -10.76 -8.83
N VAL A 179 14.47 -10.46 -9.06
CA VAL A 179 13.43 -11.46 -9.30
C VAL A 179 13.07 -11.52 -10.78
N ALA A 180 13.10 -12.70 -11.38
CA ALA A 180 12.62 -12.90 -12.74
C ALA A 180 11.09 -13.04 -12.75
N ILE A 181 10.43 -12.35 -13.68
CA ILE A 181 8.98 -12.49 -13.90
C ILE A 181 8.80 -13.32 -15.17
N PRO A 182 8.10 -14.47 -15.11
CA PRO A 182 7.87 -15.31 -16.28
C PRO A 182 7.28 -14.52 -17.46
N GLY A 183 7.82 -14.74 -18.65
CA GLY A 183 7.39 -14.04 -19.87
C GLY A 183 7.92 -12.61 -20.05
N ARG A 184 8.68 -12.05 -19.09
CA ARG A 184 9.25 -10.68 -19.18
C ARG A 184 10.76 -10.68 -19.34
N MET A 185 11.24 -10.49 -20.58
CA MET A 185 12.66 -10.50 -20.94
C MET A 185 13.48 -9.30 -20.41
N GLN A 186 12.82 -8.26 -19.92
CA GLN A 186 13.48 -7.07 -19.35
C GLN A 186 14.08 -7.34 -17.95
N GLY A 187 13.73 -8.48 -17.35
CA GLY A 187 14.22 -8.90 -16.04
C GLY A 187 15.66 -9.43 -16.03
N PRO A 188 16.14 -9.91 -14.87
CA PRO A 188 15.43 -9.91 -13.60
C PRO A 188 15.26 -8.47 -13.07
N PHE A 189 14.26 -8.28 -12.22
CA PHE A 189 13.77 -6.98 -11.77
C PHE A 189 14.15 -6.72 -10.31
N GLN A 190 14.18 -5.45 -9.94
CA GLN A 190 14.50 -4.98 -8.60
C GLN A 190 13.43 -3.99 -8.10
N ASP A 191 13.52 -3.65 -6.81
CA ASP A 191 12.60 -2.72 -6.15
C ASP A 191 12.52 -1.37 -6.89
N GLY A 192 11.30 -0.97 -7.28
CA GLY A 192 11.02 0.30 -7.97
C GLY A 192 11.42 1.54 -7.17
N GLY A 193 11.43 1.42 -5.84
CA GLY A 193 11.71 2.49 -4.89
C GLY A 193 13.13 3.03 -4.95
N VAL A 194 14.04 2.36 -5.67
CA VAL A 194 15.39 2.87 -5.94
C VAL A 194 15.41 3.94 -7.03
N ALA A 195 14.44 3.91 -7.95
CA ALA A 195 14.30 4.90 -9.02
C ALA A 195 13.24 5.95 -8.66
N ASP A 196 12.08 5.51 -8.21
CA ASP A 196 10.97 6.38 -7.79
C ASP A 196 10.34 5.80 -6.52
N ARG A 197 10.53 6.52 -5.42
CA ARG A 197 10.06 6.10 -4.11
C ARG A 197 8.53 6.13 -4.02
N VAL A 198 7.90 7.05 -4.75
CA VAL A 198 6.47 7.34 -4.65
C VAL A 198 5.70 6.50 -5.65
N GLY A 199 6.17 6.42 -6.89
CA GLY A 199 5.50 5.74 -7.99
C GLY A 199 4.49 6.62 -8.72
N LEU A 200 4.36 7.90 -8.36
CA LEU A 200 3.35 8.79 -8.92
C LEU A 200 3.63 9.13 -10.38
N ASP A 201 4.88 9.41 -10.73
CA ASP A 201 5.24 9.87 -12.08
C ASP A 201 4.97 8.77 -13.11
N ILE A 202 5.38 7.54 -12.79
CA ILE A 202 5.15 6.39 -13.69
C ILE A 202 3.66 6.03 -13.77
N TRP A 203 2.93 6.14 -12.66
CA TRP A 203 1.49 5.89 -12.63
C TRP A 203 0.73 6.92 -13.46
N THR A 204 1.03 8.21 -13.29
CA THR A 204 0.40 9.31 -14.04
C THR A 204 0.72 9.18 -15.52
N SER A 205 1.96 8.84 -15.87
CA SER A 205 2.35 8.59 -17.26
C SER A 205 1.57 7.43 -17.88
N TYR A 206 1.40 6.33 -17.14
CA TYR A 206 0.56 5.20 -17.55
C TYR A 206 -0.91 5.62 -17.73
N ARG A 207 -1.47 6.40 -16.79
CA ARG A 207 -2.84 6.92 -16.87
C ARG A 207 -3.07 7.84 -18.07
N ARG A 208 -2.10 8.69 -18.43
CA ARG A 208 -2.18 9.53 -19.63
C ARG A 208 -2.19 8.74 -20.93
N LEU A 209 -1.44 7.64 -20.99
CA LEU A 209 -1.33 6.82 -22.19
C LEU A 209 -2.49 5.83 -22.37
N HIS A 210 -3.07 5.35 -21.27
CA HIS A 210 -4.08 4.28 -21.29
C HIS A 210 -5.46 4.69 -20.75
N GLY A 211 -5.58 5.89 -20.18
CA GLY A 211 -6.85 6.45 -19.71
C GLY A 211 -7.69 7.05 -20.83
N SER A 212 -9.01 7.05 -20.64
CA SER A 212 -9.98 7.68 -21.55
C SER A 212 -10.17 9.19 -21.30
N ALA A 213 -9.50 9.76 -20.29
CA ALA A 213 -9.81 11.09 -19.77
C ALA A 213 -8.92 12.18 -20.37
N THR A 214 -9.51 13.35 -20.63
CA THR A 214 -8.86 14.57 -21.12
C THR A 214 -8.02 15.29 -20.06
N ALA A 215 -7.98 14.78 -18.83
CA ALA A 215 -7.25 15.31 -17.69
C ALA A 215 -6.74 14.14 -16.81
N ASP A 216 -5.66 14.39 -16.06
CA ASP A 216 -5.10 13.41 -15.14
C ASP A 216 -6.12 13.04 -14.04
N PRO A 217 -6.33 11.74 -13.73
CA PRO A 217 -7.20 11.36 -12.63
C PRO A 217 -6.63 11.87 -11.30
N PRO A 218 -7.49 12.30 -10.36
CA PRO A 218 -7.02 12.75 -9.06
C PRO A 218 -6.42 11.57 -8.29
N ALA A 219 -5.33 11.82 -7.57
CA ALA A 219 -4.56 10.78 -6.90
C ALA A 219 -4.38 11.05 -5.40
N LEU A 220 -4.62 10.02 -4.59
CA LEU A 220 -4.27 9.98 -3.18
C LEU A 220 -2.96 9.22 -3.02
N VAL A 221 -1.91 9.94 -2.65
CA VAL A 221 -0.56 9.39 -2.47
C VAL A 221 -0.33 9.12 -0.99
N HIS A 222 -0.15 7.85 -0.62
CA HIS A 222 0.26 7.49 0.73
C HIS A 222 1.78 7.44 0.85
N LEU A 223 2.34 8.45 1.51
CA LEU A 223 3.76 8.65 1.64
C LEU A 223 4.27 8.27 3.03
N ILE A 224 5.14 7.26 3.10
CA ILE A 224 5.82 6.91 4.35
C ILE A 224 7.08 7.78 4.49
N ALA A 225 7.19 8.50 5.61
CA ALA A 225 8.33 9.37 5.90
C ALA A 225 9.62 8.58 6.18
N ARG A 226 10.78 9.11 5.75
CA ARG A 226 12.11 8.51 5.98
C ARG A 226 13.10 9.49 6.63
N SER A 227 14.24 8.96 7.07
CA SER A 227 15.36 9.71 7.71
C SER A 227 16.71 9.54 6.99
N SER A 228 16.78 8.91 5.81
CA SER A 228 18.03 8.44 5.18
C SER A 228 18.08 8.77 3.67
N PRO A 229 19.28 9.02 3.07
CA PRO A 229 19.45 9.73 1.79
C PRO A 229 19.55 8.79 0.58
N PHE A 230 18.82 7.67 0.55
CA PHE A 230 18.85 6.80 -0.64
C PHE A 230 18.24 7.53 -1.84
N SER A 231 18.95 7.53 -2.97
CA SER A 231 18.86 8.47 -4.11
C SER A 231 17.62 8.33 -4.99
N GLY A 232 16.43 8.31 -4.41
CA GLY A 232 15.18 8.47 -5.15
C GLY A 232 14.80 9.95 -5.19
N THR A 233 14.55 10.50 -6.37
CA THR A 233 13.94 11.81 -6.51
C THR A 233 12.52 11.78 -5.93
N GLU A 234 12.24 12.63 -4.94
CA GLU A 234 10.88 12.91 -4.46
C GLU A 234 10.22 14.02 -5.30
N LEU A 235 10.60 14.12 -6.58
CA LEU A 235 10.06 15.14 -7.47
C LEU A 235 8.66 14.69 -7.86
N LEU A 236 7.65 15.41 -7.39
CA LEU A 236 6.28 15.26 -7.84
C LEU A 236 6.09 16.30 -8.95
N GLN A 237 6.16 15.89 -10.22
CA GLN A 237 5.73 16.76 -11.32
C GLN A 237 4.21 16.68 -11.43
N VAL A 238 3.52 17.60 -10.77
CA VAL A 238 2.06 17.55 -10.59
C VAL A 238 1.36 18.40 -11.65
N GLY A 239 0.56 17.74 -12.50
CA GLY A 239 -0.48 18.37 -13.33
C GLY A 239 -1.91 17.95 -12.94
N ALA A 240 -2.05 17.08 -11.93
CA ALA A 240 -3.31 16.48 -11.46
C ALA A 240 -3.67 16.99 -10.06
N GLU A 241 -4.92 16.84 -9.62
CA GLU A 241 -5.27 17.02 -8.21
C GLU A 241 -4.66 15.89 -7.37
N VAL A 242 -3.54 16.19 -6.70
CA VAL A 242 -2.79 15.21 -5.88
C VAL A 242 -2.93 15.56 -4.41
N VAL A 243 -3.42 14.61 -3.62
CA VAL A 243 -3.50 14.72 -2.17
C VAL A 243 -2.49 13.75 -1.56
N VAL A 244 -1.56 14.26 -0.76
CA VAL A 244 -0.54 13.43 -0.11
C VAL A 244 -0.93 13.20 1.34
N VAL A 245 -1.07 11.93 1.70
CA VAL A 245 -1.29 11.51 3.08
C VAL A 245 0.02 10.97 3.62
N ARG A 246 0.57 11.65 4.64
CA ARG A 246 1.87 11.30 5.21
C ARG A 246 1.70 10.44 6.45
N ALA A 247 2.37 9.29 6.47
CA ALA A 247 2.46 8.45 7.66
C ALA A 247 3.82 8.62 8.36
N PRO A 248 3.84 8.70 9.70
CA PRO A 248 5.07 8.76 10.48
C PRO A 248 5.87 7.46 10.42
N LYS A 249 7.18 7.55 10.68
CA LYS A 249 8.16 6.45 10.57
C LYS A 249 7.85 5.21 11.42
N LYS A 250 7.25 5.41 12.61
CA LYS A 250 6.92 4.35 13.56
C LYS A 250 5.47 4.54 13.97
N THR A 251 4.59 3.74 13.38
CA THR A 251 3.23 3.59 13.90
C THR A 251 3.16 2.20 14.54
N PRO A 252 3.12 2.10 15.88
CA PRO A 252 2.75 0.84 16.54
C PRO A 252 1.46 0.30 15.92
N ILE A 253 1.29 -1.02 15.81
CA ILE A 253 0.09 -1.61 15.18
C ILE A 253 -1.21 -1.09 15.81
N HIS A 254 -1.18 -0.78 17.12
CA HIS A 254 -2.30 -0.21 17.86
C HIS A 254 -2.58 1.28 17.60
N TYR A 255 -1.65 2.02 16.99
CA TYR A 255 -1.74 3.46 16.68
C TYR A 255 -2.01 3.75 15.20
N ILE A 256 -2.14 2.72 14.36
CA ILE A 256 -2.37 2.82 12.90
C ILE A 256 -3.63 3.64 12.57
N PHE A 257 -4.54 3.78 13.53
CA PHE A 257 -5.90 4.29 13.31
C PHE A 257 -6.15 5.70 13.84
N SER A 258 -5.16 6.39 14.43
CA SER A 258 -5.42 7.65 15.18
C SER A 258 -4.69 8.91 14.67
N SER A 259 -3.81 8.84 13.66
CA SER A 259 -3.17 10.05 13.13
C SER A 259 -2.62 9.90 11.71
N LEU A 260 -3.44 10.21 10.71
CA LEU A 260 -3.01 10.47 9.34
C LEU A 260 -3.02 12.00 9.13
N ALA A 261 -1.87 12.58 8.78
CA ALA A 261 -1.81 13.97 8.35
C ALA A 261 -2.08 14.03 6.85
N ILE A 262 -3.13 14.75 6.45
CA ILE A 262 -3.50 14.97 5.04
C ILE A 262 -2.93 16.32 4.63
N THR A 263 -2.13 16.35 3.56
CA THR A 263 -1.57 17.58 2.98
C THR A 263 -1.94 17.64 1.50
N LYS A 264 -2.59 18.72 1.06
CA LYS A 264 -2.94 18.89 -0.35
C LYS A 264 -1.71 19.43 -1.11
N LEU A 265 -1.38 18.82 -2.24
CA LEU A 265 -0.39 19.36 -3.17
C LEU A 265 -1.11 19.94 -4.38
N THR A 266 -0.92 21.22 -4.60
CA THR A 266 -1.39 21.92 -5.80
C THR A 266 -0.18 22.63 -6.41
N ASP A 267 0.10 22.37 -7.69
CA ASP A 267 1.16 23.01 -8.47
C ASP A 267 2.54 23.06 -7.78
N GLY A 268 2.98 21.93 -7.21
CA GLY A 268 4.30 21.80 -6.58
C GLY A 268 4.48 22.58 -5.28
N GLN A 269 3.43 23.23 -4.75
CA GLN A 269 3.45 23.88 -3.45
C GLN A 269 2.75 23.03 -2.38
N ILE A 270 3.41 22.91 -1.24
CA ILE A 270 2.86 22.29 -0.03
C ILE A 270 1.88 23.28 0.58
N VAL A 271 0.58 23.00 0.47
CA VAL A 271 -0.45 23.76 1.19
C VAL A 271 -0.65 23.07 2.55
N HIS A 272 -0.19 23.72 3.62
CA HIS A 272 -0.30 23.27 5.00
C HIS A 272 -1.72 23.41 5.55
#